data_AF-A0A349ENH3-F1
#
_entry.id   AF-A0A349ENH3-F1
#
_cell.length_a   1.000
_cell.length_b   1.000
_cell.length_c   1.000
_cell.angle_alpha   90.00
_cell.angle_beta   90.00
_cell.angle_gamma   90.00
#
_symmetry.space_group_name_H-M   'P 1'
#
loop_
_entity.id
_entity.type
_entity.pdbx_description
1 polymer ?
#
loop_
_entity_poly.entity_id
_entity_poly.type
_entity_poly.pdbx_seq_one_letter_code
_entity_poly.pdbx_strand_id
1 'polypeptide(L)' 'MVSSTRLEPGAAGQIRVTVETAGRTGYLVKYITVYSNDRVRPVSTLTLSVDVGPSP' A
#
# COMPACT_ATOMS: atom_id res chain seq x y z
N MET A 1 -1.06 7.07 -4.89
CA MET A 1 -2.43 7.55 -5.18
C MET A 1 -3.36 6.36 -5.33
N VAL A 2 -4.58 6.46 -4.83
CA VAL A 2 -5.66 5.48 -5.10
C VAL A 2 -6.32 5.78 -6.44
N SER A 3 -6.65 4.76 -7.23
CA SER A 3 -7.32 4.94 -8.53
C SER A 3 -8.74 5.50 -8.41
N SER A 4 -9.43 5.18 -7.31
CA SER A 4 -10.75 5.69 -6.91
C SER A 4 -10.98 5.40 -5.42
N THR A 5 -11.79 6.22 -4.73
CA THR A 5 -12.26 5.96 -3.36
C THR A 5 -13.64 5.30 -3.30
N ARG A 6 -14.26 5.03 -4.45
CA ARG A 6 -15.54 4.35 -4.59
C ARG A 6 -15.41 3.19 -5.58
N LEU A 7 -15.98 2.05 -5.22
CA LEU A 7 -16.11 0.86 -6.07
C LEU A 7 -17.58 0.48 -6.16
N GLU A 8 -18.03 0.22 -7.38
CA GLU A 8 -19.35 -0.39 -7.60
C GLU A 8 -19.32 -1.87 -7.19
N PRO A 9 -20.47 -2.50 -6.89
CA PRO A 9 -20.53 -3.91 -6.54
C PRO A 9 -19.84 -4.79 -7.61
N GLY A 10 -18.90 -5.64 -7.16
CA GLY A 10 -18.14 -6.52 -8.04
C GLY A 10 -16.96 -5.86 -8.78
N ALA A 11 -16.76 -4.54 -8.66
CA ALA A 11 -15.63 -3.85 -9.27
C ALA A 11 -14.34 -4.03 -8.46
N ALA A 12 -13.21 -3.99 -9.16
CA ALA A 12 -11.87 -3.95 -8.56
C ALA A 12 -11.25 -2.55 -8.66
N GLY A 13 -10.46 -2.18 -7.67
CA GLY A 13 -9.68 -0.93 -7.63
C GLY A 13 -8.18 -1.19 -7.51
N GLN A 14 -7.36 -0.15 -7.72
CA GLN A 14 -5.91 -0.23 -7.58
C GLN A 14 -5.39 0.84 -6.61
N ILE A 15 -4.51 0.43 -5.68
CA ILE A 15 -3.77 1.33 -4.80
C ILE A 15 -2.34 1.42 -5.31
N ARG A 16 -1.97 2.56 -5.93
CA ARG A 16 -0.59 2.79 -6.38
C ARG A 16 0.23 3.37 -5.23
N VAL A 17 1.27 2.65 -4.82
CA VAL A 17 2.22 3.04 -3.78
C VAL A 17 3.58 3.31 -4.43
N THR A 18 4.19 4.44 -4.08
CA THR A 18 5.54 4.79 -4.49
C THR A 18 6.37 4.95 -3.22
N VAL A 19 7.56 4.35 -3.21
CA VAL A 19 8.51 4.46 -2.10
C VAL A 19 9.81 5.04 -2.64
N GLU A 20 10.23 6.16 -2.08
CA GLU A 20 11.55 6.73 -2.33
C GLU A 20 12.59 5.96 -1.49
N THR A 21 13.59 5.41 -2.17
CA THR A 21 14.65 4.59 -1.58
C THR A 21 16.04 5.24 -1.71
N ALA A 22 16.17 6.39 -2.38
CA ALA A 22 17.44 7.10 -2.47
C ALA A 22 18.03 7.38 -1.07
N GLY A 23 19.32 7.07 -0.92
CA GLY A 23 20.05 7.23 0.34
C GLY A 23 19.64 6.26 1.46
N ARG A 24 18.84 5.23 1.15
CA ARG A 24 18.46 4.16 2.10
C ARG A 24 19.17 2.86 1.74
N THR A 25 19.43 2.04 2.75
CA THR A 25 19.98 0.68 2.59
C THR A 25 19.43 -0.20 3.71
N GLY A 26 19.22 -1.49 3.42
CA GLY A 26 18.65 -2.46 4.34
C GLY A 26 17.11 -2.52 4.29
N TYR A 27 16.54 -3.22 5.27
CA TYR A 27 15.11 -3.52 5.30
C TYR A 27 14.24 -2.30 5.63
N LEU A 28 13.23 -2.07 4.78
CA LEU A 28 12.20 -1.07 4.95
C LEU A 28 10.83 -1.76 5.02
N VAL A 29 10.13 -1.58 6.13
CA VAL A 29 8.75 -2.03 6.29
C VAL A 29 7.83 -0.81 6.38
N LYS A 30 6.76 -0.80 5.60
CA LYS A 30 5.71 0.23 5.59
C LYS A 30 4.34 -0.41 5.64
N TYR A 31 3.40 0.30 6.26
CA TYR A 31 2.02 -0.13 6.40
C TYR A 31 1.10 0.83 5.66
N ILE A 32 0.15 0.28 4.92
CA ILE A 32 -0.96 1.02 4.33
C ILE A 32 -2.23 0.55 5.03
N THR A 33 -2.85 1.43 5.81
CA THR A 33 -4.15 1.16 6.43
C THR A 33 -5.26 1.61 5.49
N VAL A 34 -6.11 0.66 5.10
CA VAL A 34 -7.27 0.87 4.24
C VAL A 34 -8.52 0.86 5.12
N TYR A 35 -9.25 1.96 5.10
CA TYR A 35 -10.57 2.08 5.69
C TYR A 35 -11.62 1.93 4.58
N SER A 36 -12.62 1.10 4.80
CA SER A 36 -13.68 0.82 3.84
C SER A 36 -15.04 0.71 4.52
N ASN A 37 -16.09 0.66 3.71
CA ASN A 37 -17.46 0.37 4.13
C ASN A 37 -17.78 -1.13 4.15
N ASP A 38 -16.78 -2.01 4.11
CA ASP A 38 -16.96 -3.45 4.30
C ASP A 38 -17.49 -3.72 5.71
N ARG A 39 -18.66 -4.38 5.81
CA ARG A 39 -19.33 -4.66 7.09
C ARG A 39 -18.65 -5.74 7.92
N VAL A 40 -17.82 -6.57 7.30
CA VAL A 40 -17.12 -7.69 7.94
C VAL A 40 -15.69 -7.28 8.30
N ARG A 41 -14.99 -6.56 7.40
CA ARG A 41 -13.61 -6.11 7.60
C ARG A 41 -13.43 -4.64 7.19
N PRO A 42 -13.92 -3.68 8.01
CA PRO A 42 -13.89 -2.25 7.66
C PRO A 42 -12.48 -1.64 7.66
N VAL A 43 -11.51 -2.30 8.30
CA VAL A 43 -10.12 -1.87 8.33
C VAL A 43 -9.23 -3.03 7.90
N SER A 44 -8.37 -2.79 6.93
CA SER A 44 -7.36 -3.74 6.45
C SER A 44 -5.99 -3.09 6.43
N THR A 45 -4.95 -3.85 6.75
CA THR A 45 -3.56 -3.37 6.68
C THR A 45 -2.83 -4.13 5.58
N LEU A 46 -2.29 -3.40 4.61
CA LEU A 46 -1.35 -3.94 3.63
C LEU A 46 0.06 -3.66 4.12
N THR A 47 0.90 -4.69 4.18
CA THR A 47 2.31 -4.54 4.57
C THR A 47 3.18 -4.54 3.34
N LEU A 48 4.00 -3.52 3.20
CA LEU A 48 5.02 -3.39 2.17
C LEU A 48 6.39 -3.61 2.81
N SER A 49 7.04 -4.71 2.44
CA SER A 49 8.40 -5.03 2.86
C SER A 49 9.33 -4.92 1.67
N VAL A 50 10.39 -4.13 1.82
CA VAL A 50 11.39 -3.86 0.78
C VAL A 50 12.77 -4.08 1.38
N ASP A 51 13.64 -4.82 0.70
CA ASP A 51 15.05 -4.88 1.02
C ASP A 51 15.80 -3.96 0.05
N VAL A 52 16.37 -2.87 0.55
CA VAL A 52 17.04 -1.87 -0.27
C VAL A 52 18.53 -2.19 -0.33
N GLY A 53 18.99 -2.64 -1.48
CA GLY A 53 20.42 -2.84 -1.74
C GLY A 53 21.23 -1.55 -1.69
N PRO A 54 22.56 -1.62 -1.64
CA PRO A 54 23.42 -0.45 -1.69
C PRO A 54 23.17 0.34 -2.99
N SER A 55 23.22 1.67 -2.90
CA SER A 55 23.24 2.52 -4.10
C SER A 55 24.58 2.32 -4.83
N PRO A 56 24.59 2.21 -6.17
CA PRO A 56 25.82 2.12 -6.95
C PRO A 56 26.69 3.37 -6.83
#